data_AF-L8GTM5-F1
#
_entry.id   AF-L8GTM5-F1
#
_cell.length_a   1.000
_cell.length_b   1.000
_cell.length_c   1.000
_cell.angle_alpha   90.00
_cell.angle_beta   90.00
_cell.angle_gamma   90.00
#
_symmetry.space_group_name_H-M   'P 1'
#
loop_
_entity.id
_entity.type
_entity.pdbx_description
1 polymer ?
#
loop_
_entity_poly.entity_id
_entity_poly.type
_entity_poly.pdbx_seq_one_letter_code
_entity_poly.pdbx_strand_id
1 'polypeptide(L)'
;MERLPSSSTDSAALDQLSAYLERLGWPSATPPPPTVDTLLQLHALHVRNVVFENLDLHCGRHIFLDLPTLFAKIVERRRGAWRDSMSHCVTVARLPRQVQEGSATAANGINEESAKEEVWISDVGFGSSPLIPLRYDRLGEEQEGDAEWTAFRFSRVVSDVPADKGTECILLERCARADGQWQKNLLIYLQPQTLAQLVPSCEAPARDASSRPPLPTASGRRPTFWLPWGHQRRTTCERRRSTQRSSGASSTSC
;
A
#
# COMPACT_ATOMS: atom_id res chain seq x y z
N MET A 1 36.89 -12.61 9.69
CA MET A 1 37.16 -11.68 8.59
C MET A 1 35.99 -11.78 7.64
N GLU A 2 34.92 -11.05 7.99
CA GLU A 2 33.63 -11.10 7.31
C GLU A 2 33.73 -10.22 6.06
N ARG A 3 33.25 -10.74 4.93
CA ARG A 3 33.43 -10.16 3.61
C ARG A 3 32.61 -8.86 3.54
N LEU A 4 33.27 -7.71 3.40
CA LEU A 4 32.59 -6.42 3.17
C LEU A 4 31.65 -6.55 1.95
N PRO A 5 30.39 -6.11 2.02
CA PRO A 5 29.51 -6.10 0.87
C PRO A 5 30.08 -5.19 -0.23
N SER A 6 29.96 -5.64 -1.47
CA SER A 6 30.48 -5.00 -2.67
C SER A 6 29.72 -3.71 -3.01
N SER A 7 30.47 -2.62 -3.23
CA SER A 7 30.02 -1.22 -3.44
C SER A 7 29.01 -0.97 -4.57
N SER A 8 28.79 -1.91 -5.48
CA SER A 8 27.86 -1.75 -6.61
C SER A 8 26.38 -1.89 -6.21
N THR A 9 26.08 -2.71 -5.20
CA THR A 9 24.70 -2.98 -4.76
C THR A 9 24.10 -1.79 -4.02
N ASP A 10 24.92 -1.08 -3.22
CA ASP A 10 24.50 0.10 -2.49
C ASP A 10 24.20 1.28 -3.42
N SER A 11 24.96 1.45 -4.50
CA SER A 11 24.70 2.47 -5.52
C SER A 11 23.36 2.22 -6.23
N ALA A 12 23.11 0.99 -6.68
CA ALA A 12 21.87 0.65 -7.39
C ALA A 12 20.63 0.82 -6.48
N ALA A 13 20.74 0.46 -5.20
CA ALA A 13 19.67 0.67 -4.23
C ALA A 13 19.40 2.16 -3.97
N LEU A 14 20.45 2.99 -3.89
CA LEU A 14 20.33 4.44 -3.77
C LEU A 14 19.70 5.08 -5.01
N ASP A 15 20.04 4.61 -6.21
CA ASP A 15 19.45 5.07 -7.46
C ASP A 15 17.95 4.73 -7.52
N GLN A 16 17.58 3.50 -7.14
CA GLN A 16 16.18 3.09 -7.04
C GLN A 16 15.41 3.91 -5.99
N LEU A 17 16.01 4.14 -4.82
CA LEU A 17 15.40 4.98 -3.79
C LEU A 17 15.17 6.40 -4.32
N SER A 18 16.16 6.99 -4.99
CA SER A 18 16.07 8.35 -5.55
C SER A 18 14.97 8.44 -6.61
N ALA A 19 14.89 7.48 -7.53
CA ALA A 19 13.83 7.41 -8.54
C ALA A 19 12.44 7.23 -7.92
N TYR A 20 12.34 6.45 -6.84
CA TYR A 20 11.08 6.30 -6.10
C TYR A 20 10.68 7.59 -5.38
N LEU A 21 11.61 8.27 -4.71
CA LEU A 21 11.38 9.58 -4.10
C LEU A 21 10.93 10.61 -5.14
N GLU A 22 11.55 10.65 -6.33
CA GLU A 22 11.13 11.48 -7.45
C GLU A 22 9.71 11.12 -7.92
N ARG A 23 9.39 9.83 -8.03
CA ARG A 23 8.05 9.33 -8.37
C ARG A 23 6.99 9.79 -7.37
N LEU A 24 7.35 9.89 -6.10
CA LEU A 24 6.49 10.40 -5.03
C LEU A 24 6.36 11.92 -5.03
N GLY A 25 7.21 12.65 -5.77
CA GLY A 25 7.29 14.10 -5.72
C GLY A 25 8.00 14.62 -4.47
N TRP A 26 8.94 13.84 -3.92
CA TRP A 26 9.79 14.28 -2.82
C TRP A 26 10.62 15.50 -3.27
N PRO A 27 10.70 16.59 -2.46
CA PRO A 27 11.24 17.86 -2.92
C PRO A 27 12.77 17.92 -3.04
N SER A 28 13.49 16.88 -2.63
CA SER A 28 14.96 16.85 -2.60
C SER A 28 15.52 15.64 -3.35
N ALA A 29 16.71 15.77 -3.93
CA ALA A 29 17.44 14.65 -4.51
C ALA A 29 18.10 13.75 -3.45
N THR A 30 18.29 14.27 -2.23
CA THR A 30 18.91 13.53 -1.14
C THR A 30 17.85 12.74 -0.36
N PRO A 31 18.08 11.44 -0.08
CA PRO A 31 17.21 10.67 0.79
C PRO A 31 17.06 11.33 2.18
N PRO A 32 15.83 11.43 2.70
CA PRO A 32 15.61 12.05 4.01
C PRO A 32 16.09 11.18 5.17
N PRO A 33 16.42 11.78 6.33
CA PRO A 33 16.73 11.02 7.53
C PRO A 33 15.48 10.27 8.04
N PRO A 34 15.63 9.13 8.75
CA PRO A 34 14.51 8.34 9.25
C PRO A 34 13.88 8.97 10.51
N THR A 35 13.13 10.05 10.34
CA THR A 35 12.41 10.76 11.41
C THR A 35 10.89 10.57 11.29
N VAL A 36 10.14 10.97 12.33
CA VAL A 36 8.67 10.98 12.30
C VAL A 36 8.16 11.86 11.18
N ASP A 37 8.72 13.07 11.01
CA ASP A 37 8.34 13.98 9.92
C ASP A 37 8.56 13.36 8.54
N THR A 38 9.66 12.64 8.35
CA THR A 38 9.93 11.91 7.11
C THR A 38 8.88 10.82 6.87
N LEU A 39 8.51 10.07 7.90
CA LEU A 39 7.47 9.03 7.80
C LEU A 39 6.12 9.64 7.41
N LEU A 40 5.69 10.72 8.07
CA LEU A 40 4.42 11.41 7.80
C LEU A 40 4.38 11.92 6.34
N GLN A 41 5.45 12.58 5.90
CA GLN A 41 5.53 13.13 4.54
C GLN A 41 5.58 12.04 3.46
N LEU A 42 6.44 11.03 3.62
CA LEU A 42 6.56 9.94 2.63
C LEU A 42 5.26 9.15 2.50
N HIS A 43 4.60 8.86 3.62
CA HIS A 43 3.30 8.19 3.60
C HIS A 43 2.27 9.02 2.84
N ALA A 44 2.12 10.30 3.20
CA ALA A 44 1.14 11.18 2.55
C ALA A 44 1.45 11.37 1.06
N LEU A 45 2.72 11.47 0.66
CA LEU A 45 3.13 11.53 -0.74
C LEU A 45 2.82 10.22 -1.48
N HIS A 46 3.02 9.06 -0.85
CA HIS A 46 2.66 7.78 -1.46
C HIS A 46 1.16 7.67 -1.70
N VAL A 47 0.35 7.87 -0.65
CA VAL A 47 -1.12 7.86 -0.74
C VAL A 47 -1.61 8.84 -1.80
N ARG A 48 -0.94 10.00 -1.95
CA ARG A 48 -1.29 11.04 -2.94
C ARG A 48 -0.88 10.73 -4.38
N ASN A 49 0.25 10.07 -4.59
CA ASN A 49 0.87 10.00 -5.92
C ASN A 49 0.88 8.59 -6.52
N VAL A 50 0.74 7.55 -5.71
CA VAL A 50 0.66 6.16 -6.19
C VAL A 50 -0.82 5.77 -6.26
N VAL A 51 -1.31 5.60 -7.48
CA VAL A 51 -2.72 5.28 -7.72
C VAL A 51 -3.00 3.85 -7.24
N PHE A 52 -4.19 3.62 -6.69
CA PHE A 52 -4.67 2.26 -6.45
C PHE A 52 -5.51 1.80 -7.64
N GLU A 53 -5.07 0.74 -8.34
CA GLU A 53 -5.65 0.29 -9.61
C GLU A 53 -5.43 -1.19 -9.92
N ASN A 54 -6.44 -1.82 -10.53
CA ASN A 54 -6.50 -3.27 -10.81
C ASN A 54 -6.47 -3.61 -12.31
N LEU A 55 -5.91 -2.77 -13.17
CA LEU A 55 -6.01 -2.94 -14.63
C LEU A 55 -5.33 -4.20 -15.14
N ASP A 56 -4.28 -4.67 -14.47
CA ASP A 56 -3.60 -5.90 -14.88
C ASP A 56 -4.53 -7.11 -14.77
N LEU A 57 -5.38 -7.17 -13.74
CA LEU A 57 -6.45 -8.19 -13.64
C LEU A 57 -7.42 -8.10 -14.81
N HIS A 58 -7.83 -6.90 -15.19
CA HIS A 58 -8.74 -6.69 -16.33
C HIS A 58 -8.09 -7.01 -17.68
N CYS A 59 -6.77 -6.91 -17.78
CA CYS A 59 -6.00 -7.28 -18.96
C CYS A 59 -5.63 -8.77 -18.99
N GLY A 60 -5.97 -9.56 -17.96
CA GLY A 60 -5.55 -10.96 -17.83
C GLY A 60 -4.04 -11.10 -17.62
N ARG A 61 -3.38 -10.09 -17.06
CA ARG A 61 -1.95 -10.13 -16.71
C ARG A 61 -1.79 -10.64 -15.28
N HIS A 62 -0.70 -11.38 -15.06
CA HIS A 62 -0.30 -11.81 -13.73
C HIS A 62 0.16 -10.62 -12.89
N ILE A 63 -0.10 -10.69 -11.58
CA ILE A 63 0.42 -9.75 -10.59
C ILE A 63 1.66 -10.38 -9.98
N PHE A 64 2.79 -9.69 -10.05
CA PHE A 64 4.04 -10.11 -9.43
C PHE A 64 4.38 -9.16 -8.27
N LEU A 65 4.91 -9.73 -7.17
CA LEU A 65 5.33 -8.99 -5.99
C LEU A 65 6.86 -8.88 -5.85
N ASP A 66 7.63 -9.32 -6.84
CA ASP A 66 9.08 -9.12 -6.82
C ASP A 66 9.42 -7.63 -6.99
N LEU A 67 10.46 -7.19 -6.28
CA LEU A 67 10.85 -5.78 -6.23
C LEU A 67 11.15 -5.19 -7.62
N PRO A 68 11.89 -5.87 -8.53
CA PRO A 68 12.10 -5.39 -9.90
C PRO A 68 10.81 -5.11 -10.67
N THR A 69 9.84 -6.06 -10.65
CA THR A 69 8.57 -5.88 -11.37
C THR A 69 7.72 -4.76 -10.76
N LEU A 70 7.66 -4.69 -9.43
CA LEU A 70 6.96 -3.62 -8.72
C LEU A 70 7.57 -2.25 -9.02
N PHE A 71 8.90 -2.14 -9.00
CA PHE A 71 9.62 -0.92 -9.31
C PHE A 71 9.33 -0.45 -10.75
N ALA A 72 9.49 -1.34 -11.73
CA ALA A 72 9.22 -1.02 -13.13
C ALA A 72 7.75 -0.60 -13.36
N LYS A 73 6.81 -1.18 -12.62
CA LYS A 73 5.40 -0.81 -12.71
C LYS A 73 5.11 0.55 -12.05
N ILE A 74 5.46 0.70 -10.77
CA ILE A 74 5.05 1.83 -9.94
C ILE A 74 5.88 3.08 -10.24
N VAL A 75 7.19 2.90 -10.41
CA VAL A 75 8.16 3.99 -10.61
C VAL A 75 8.28 4.33 -12.09
N GLU A 76 8.79 3.41 -12.90
CA GLU A 76 9.13 3.70 -14.31
C GLU A 76 7.88 3.94 -15.17
N ARG A 77 6.87 3.07 -15.06
CA ARG A 77 5.62 3.19 -15.83
C ARG A 77 4.58 4.07 -15.16
N ARG A 78 4.86 4.60 -13.96
CA ARG A 78 3.95 5.42 -13.16
C ARG A 78 2.55 4.81 -12.97
N ARG A 79 2.47 3.48 -12.91
CA ARG A 79 1.23 2.74 -12.68
C ARG A 79 0.96 2.61 -11.20
N GLY A 80 -0.22 2.08 -10.88
CA GLY A 80 -0.64 1.87 -9.51
C GLY A 80 -0.40 0.45 -9.03
N ALA A 81 -0.84 0.18 -7.81
CA ALA A 81 -0.87 -1.16 -7.25
C ALA A 81 -2.31 -1.53 -6.85
N TRP A 82 -2.60 -2.81 -6.88
CA TRP A 82 -3.85 -3.36 -6.35
C TRP A 82 -3.52 -4.45 -5.37
N ARG A 83 -4.31 -4.49 -4.31
CA ARG A 83 -4.28 -5.51 -3.28
C ARG A 83 -5.26 -6.62 -3.64
N ASP A 84 -4.81 -7.86 -3.78
CA ASP A 84 -5.74 -8.98 -3.78
C ASP A 84 -6.35 -9.13 -2.38
N SER A 85 -7.65 -9.40 -2.34
CA SER A 85 -8.54 -9.49 -1.18
C SER A 85 -8.06 -10.36 -0.01
N MET A 86 -7.02 -11.18 -0.18
CA MET A 86 -6.58 -12.16 0.80
C MET A 86 -5.30 -11.75 1.57
N SER A 87 -4.52 -10.77 1.11
CA SER A 87 -3.29 -10.36 1.82
C SER A 87 -3.04 -8.86 1.68
N HIS A 88 -3.13 -8.14 2.79
CA HIS A 88 -2.75 -6.72 2.90
C HIS A 88 -1.69 -6.59 3.97
N CYS A 89 -0.63 -5.82 3.67
CA CYS A 89 0.42 -5.54 4.64
C CYS A 89 0.42 -4.07 4.98
N VAL A 90 0.62 -3.81 6.26
CA VAL A 90 0.92 -2.49 6.79
C VAL A 90 2.38 -2.49 7.25
N THR A 91 3.02 -1.35 7.17
CA THR A 91 4.38 -1.18 7.68
C THR A 91 4.32 -0.68 9.11
N VAL A 92 4.98 -1.41 10.03
CA VAL A 92 5.19 -0.93 11.40
C VAL A 92 6.52 -0.18 11.45
N ALA A 93 6.47 1.09 11.82
CA ALA A 93 7.66 1.92 12.00
C ALA A 93 7.85 2.21 13.49
N ARG A 94 9.08 2.01 13.97
CA ARG A 94 9.52 2.38 15.33
C ARG A 94 10.52 3.50 15.18
N LEU A 95 10.19 4.66 15.74
CA LEU A 95 10.99 5.88 15.59
C LEU A 95 11.22 6.50 16.97
N PRO A 96 12.39 7.09 17.23
CA PRO A 96 12.61 7.81 18.48
C PRO A 96 11.61 8.98 18.61
N ARG A 97 11.04 9.16 19.79
CA ARG A 97 10.14 10.27 20.06
C ARG A 97 10.89 11.60 19.92
N GLN A 98 10.34 12.49 19.10
CA GLN A 98 10.81 13.87 19.04
C GLN A 98 10.40 14.56 20.34
N VAL A 99 11.39 14.98 21.15
CA VAL A 99 11.13 15.84 22.30
C VAL A 99 11.11 17.28 21.81
N GLN A 100 10.01 17.98 22.09
CA GLN A 100 9.87 19.39 21.77
C GLN A 100 10.87 20.19 22.61
N GLU A 101 11.67 21.04 21.96
CA GLU A 101 12.60 21.95 22.67
C GLU A 101 11.82 22.78 23.70
N GLY A 102 12.17 22.63 24.98
CA GLY A 102 11.47 23.27 26.11
C GLY A 102 10.83 22.31 27.11
N SER A 103 10.78 20.99 26.84
CA SER A 103 10.45 20.00 27.88
C SER A 103 11.61 19.91 28.88
N ALA A 104 11.31 20.13 30.16
CA ALA A 104 12.30 20.27 31.24
C ALA A 104 13.31 19.11 31.20
N THR A 105 14.60 19.45 31.08
CA THR A 105 15.67 18.47 31.25
C THR A 105 15.62 17.92 32.67
N ALA A 106 15.48 16.60 32.81
CA ALA A 106 15.71 15.95 34.09
C ALA A 106 17.12 16.31 34.60
N ALA A 107 17.28 16.47 35.91
CA ALA A 107 18.50 16.95 36.56
C ALA A 107 19.78 16.12 36.23
N ASN A 108 19.63 14.96 35.59
CA ASN A 108 20.71 14.05 35.19
C ASN A 108 21.08 14.11 33.70
N GLY A 109 20.56 15.08 32.92
CA GLY A 109 20.96 15.29 31.52
C GLY A 109 20.44 14.27 30.51
N ILE A 110 19.66 13.28 30.95
CA ILE A 110 18.97 12.31 30.10
C ILE A 110 17.48 12.58 30.27
N ASN A 111 16.81 13.05 29.20
CA ASN A 111 15.36 13.09 29.20
C ASN A 111 14.84 11.66 28.96
N GLU A 112 14.36 10.97 29.99
CA GLU A 112 13.77 9.62 29.84
C GLU A 112 12.61 9.60 28.82
N GLU A 113 12.00 10.76 28.54
CA GLU A 113 10.94 10.89 27.54
C GLU A 113 11.46 10.86 26.08
N SER A 114 12.70 11.30 25.81
CA SER A 114 13.33 11.15 24.48
C SER A 114 13.83 9.75 24.20
N ALA A 115 13.98 8.91 25.24
CA ALA A 115 14.35 7.51 25.09
C ALA A 115 13.18 6.60 24.68
N LYS A 116 11.93 7.10 24.72
CA LYS A 116 10.76 6.31 24.33
C LYS A 116 10.61 6.28 22.81
N GLU A 117 10.47 5.08 22.25
CA GLU A 117 10.09 4.88 20.86
C GLU A 117 8.60 5.13 20.67
N GLU A 118 8.26 5.70 19.52
CA GLU A 118 6.92 5.79 19.00
C GLU A 118 6.69 4.68 17.99
N VAL A 119 5.54 4.02 18.10
CA VAL A 119 5.16 2.95 17.16
C VAL A 119 4.04 3.45 16.26
N TRP A 120 4.28 3.38 14.96
CA TRP A 120 3.38 3.85 13.92
C TRP A 120 2.99 2.72 12.98
N ILE A 121 1.74 2.73 12.51
CA ILE A 121 1.25 1.87 11.43
C ILE A 121 1.05 2.73 10.19
N SER A 122 1.80 2.39 9.14
CA SER A 122 1.73 3.00 7.82
C SER A 122 1.01 2.04 6.86
N ASP A 123 -0.23 2.37 6.52
CA ASP A 123 -1.01 1.70 5.48
C ASP A 123 -1.11 2.59 4.24
N VAL A 124 -0.42 2.22 3.16
CA VAL A 124 -0.49 2.95 1.87
C VAL A 124 -1.16 2.14 0.76
N GLY A 125 -1.64 0.93 1.06
CA GLY A 125 -2.01 -0.07 0.05
C GLY A 125 -3.51 -0.36 -0.06
N PHE A 126 -4.36 0.32 0.72
CA PHE A 126 -5.79 0.00 0.82
C PHE A 126 -6.67 0.79 -0.17
N GLY A 127 -6.11 1.83 -0.80
CA GLY A 127 -6.80 2.70 -1.78
C GLY A 127 -7.65 3.81 -1.15
N SER A 128 -8.34 3.53 -0.05
CA SER A 128 -8.92 4.52 0.90
C SER A 128 -8.15 4.39 2.23
N SER A 129 -6.83 4.49 2.11
CA SER A 129 -5.90 4.49 3.25
C SER A 129 -5.96 5.82 3.99
N PRO A 130 -5.70 5.86 5.32
CA PRO A 130 -5.50 7.11 6.03
C PRO A 130 -4.46 8.00 5.33
N LEU A 131 -4.66 9.32 5.35
CA LEU A 131 -3.72 10.24 4.69
C LEU A 131 -2.36 10.32 5.40
N ILE A 132 -2.33 10.00 6.69
CA ILE A 132 -1.13 9.95 7.52
C ILE A 132 -1.06 8.62 8.28
N PRO A 133 0.15 8.14 8.64
CA PRO A 133 0.32 6.99 9.53
C PRO A 133 -0.41 7.19 10.85
N LEU A 134 -0.91 6.09 11.43
CA LEU A 134 -1.63 6.11 12.69
C LEU A 134 -0.74 5.59 13.83
N ARG A 135 -0.93 6.13 15.04
CA ARG A 135 -0.22 5.76 16.26
C ARG A 135 -0.70 4.40 16.76
N TYR A 136 0.20 3.42 16.78
CA TYR A 136 -0.10 2.09 17.31
C TYR A 136 -0.15 2.07 18.83
N ASP A 137 0.66 2.87 19.50
CA ASP A 137 0.72 2.95 20.97
C ASP A 137 -0.44 3.73 21.61
N ARG A 138 -1.37 4.25 20.81
CA ARG A 138 -2.63 4.89 21.23
C ARG A 138 -3.83 3.96 21.01
N LEU A 139 -3.71 2.69 21.39
CA LEU A 139 -4.82 1.72 21.27
C LEU A 139 -6.03 2.18 22.09
N GLY A 140 -7.21 2.13 21.47
CA GLY A 140 -8.49 2.55 22.06
C GLY A 140 -8.77 4.05 21.94
N GLU A 141 -7.78 4.87 21.60
CA GLU A 141 -7.95 6.31 21.42
C GLU A 141 -8.41 6.65 20.00
N GLU A 142 -9.25 7.68 19.89
CA GLU A 142 -9.60 8.27 18.61
C GLU A 142 -8.42 9.12 18.10
N GLN A 143 -8.09 8.92 16.82
CA GLN A 143 -7.04 9.63 16.12
C GLN A 143 -7.67 10.46 15.00
N GLU A 144 -7.08 11.61 14.72
CA GLU A 144 -7.60 12.55 13.72
C GLU A 144 -7.77 11.86 12.36
N GLY A 145 -8.91 12.13 11.73
CA GLY A 145 -9.21 11.65 10.39
C GLY A 145 -8.61 12.51 9.28
N ASP A 146 -9.26 12.47 8.12
CA ASP A 146 -8.86 13.21 6.93
C ASP A 146 -10.10 13.83 6.24
N ALA A 147 -10.01 14.05 4.93
CA ALA A 147 -11.11 14.62 4.15
C ALA A 147 -12.34 13.69 4.07
N GLU A 148 -12.14 12.37 4.09
CA GLU A 148 -13.20 11.36 3.96
C GLU A 148 -13.69 10.88 5.33
N TRP A 149 -12.77 10.72 6.29
CA TRP A 149 -13.04 10.15 7.61
C TRP A 149 -12.88 11.22 8.69
N THR A 150 -13.74 11.24 9.71
CA THR A 150 -13.59 12.17 10.85
C THR A 150 -12.56 11.69 11.85
N ALA A 151 -12.44 10.37 12.03
CA ALA A 151 -11.51 9.77 12.96
C ALA A 151 -11.14 8.33 12.56
N PHE A 152 -10.02 7.87 13.08
CA PHE A 152 -9.59 6.47 13.06
C PHE A 152 -9.36 5.96 14.48
N ARG A 153 -9.45 4.64 14.69
CA ARG A 153 -9.14 4.02 15.98
C ARG A 153 -8.58 2.62 15.78
N PHE A 154 -7.57 2.27 16.58
CA PHE A 154 -7.13 0.89 16.73
C PHE A 154 -7.69 0.26 18.00
N SER A 155 -8.23 -0.94 17.91
CA SER A 155 -8.78 -1.67 19.05
C SER A 155 -8.22 -3.10 19.08
N ARG A 156 -7.90 -3.63 20.26
CA ARG A 156 -7.60 -5.07 20.41
C ARG A 156 -8.89 -5.86 20.31
N VAL A 157 -8.91 -6.86 19.44
CA VAL A 157 -10.07 -7.73 19.25
C VAL A 157 -9.63 -9.18 19.10
N VAL A 158 -10.57 -10.09 19.27
CA VAL A 158 -10.42 -11.49 18.88
C VAL A 158 -11.12 -11.67 17.54
N SER A 159 -10.40 -12.22 16.56
CA SER A 159 -10.91 -12.39 15.20
C SER A 159 -12.12 -13.32 15.18
N ASP A 160 -13.17 -12.90 14.49
CA ASP A 160 -14.36 -13.68 14.16
C ASP A 160 -14.30 -14.26 12.74
N VAL A 161 -13.23 -13.97 11.99
CA VAL A 161 -13.00 -14.50 10.64
C VAL A 161 -12.80 -16.02 10.72
N PRO A 162 -13.54 -16.84 9.95
CA PRO A 162 -13.47 -18.29 10.08
C PRO A 162 -12.06 -18.91 10.00
N ALA A 163 -11.19 -18.35 9.15
CA ALA A 163 -9.82 -18.84 8.98
C ALA A 163 -8.93 -18.60 10.21
N ASP A 164 -9.20 -17.55 10.99
CA ASP A 164 -8.34 -17.08 12.08
C ASP A 164 -9.11 -16.99 13.41
N LYS A 165 -10.28 -17.64 13.50
CA LYS A 165 -11.22 -17.46 14.61
C LYS A 165 -10.56 -17.74 15.95
N GLY A 166 -10.70 -16.80 16.89
CA GLY A 166 -10.10 -16.93 18.21
C GLY A 166 -8.68 -16.34 18.32
N THR A 167 -8.11 -15.85 17.22
CA THR A 167 -6.79 -15.21 17.22
C THR A 167 -6.90 -13.75 17.63
N GLU A 168 -6.06 -13.30 18.55
CA GLU A 168 -5.93 -11.89 18.90
C GLU A 168 -5.34 -11.08 17.74
N CYS A 169 -5.95 -9.93 17.44
CA CYS A 169 -5.50 -9.03 16.40
C CYS A 169 -5.92 -7.59 16.71
N ILE A 170 -5.47 -6.66 15.86
CA ILE A 170 -5.80 -5.25 15.96
C ILE A 170 -6.83 -4.91 14.89
N LEU A 171 -7.97 -4.36 15.30
CA LEU A 171 -8.96 -3.81 14.39
C LEU A 171 -8.69 -2.33 14.17
N LEU A 172 -8.50 -1.93 12.92
CA LEU A 172 -8.64 -0.55 12.48
C LEU A 172 -10.11 -0.27 12.18
N GLU A 173 -10.65 0.73 12.88
CA GLU A 173 -11.96 1.31 12.62
C GLU A 173 -11.81 2.73 12.07
N ARG A 174 -12.82 3.17 11.32
CA ARG A 174 -12.88 4.51 10.74
C ARG A 174 -14.28 5.08 10.89
N CYS A 175 -14.37 6.35 11.25
CA CYS A 175 -15.62 7.07 11.46
C CYS A 175 -15.96 7.90 10.23
N ALA A 176 -17.05 7.58 9.56
CA ALA A 176 -17.44 8.23 8.32
C ALA A 176 -17.82 9.70 8.58
N ARG A 177 -17.26 10.62 7.78
CA ARG A 177 -17.62 12.05 7.91
C ARG A 177 -19.06 12.36 7.53
N ALA A 178 -19.67 11.51 6.68
CA ALA A 178 -21.02 11.73 6.18
C ALA A 178 -22.12 11.58 7.26
N ASP A 179 -21.98 10.63 8.17
CA ASP A 179 -23.02 10.25 9.13
C ASP A 179 -22.49 9.95 10.55
N GLY A 180 -21.18 10.06 10.77
CA GLY A 180 -20.54 9.77 12.05
C GLY A 180 -20.54 8.29 12.44
N GLN A 181 -20.85 7.39 11.51
CA GLN A 181 -20.89 5.95 11.80
C GLN A 181 -19.49 5.34 11.77
N TRP A 182 -19.18 4.56 12.80
CA TRP A 182 -17.96 3.76 12.87
C TRP A 182 -18.09 2.50 12.03
N GLN A 183 -17.04 2.21 11.26
CA GLN A 183 -16.97 1.05 10.38
C GLN A 183 -15.68 0.27 10.62
N LYS A 184 -15.79 -1.06 10.66
CA LYS A 184 -14.63 -1.95 10.64
C LYS A 184 -13.92 -1.82 9.29
N ASN A 185 -12.61 -1.60 9.30
CA ASN A 185 -11.82 -1.43 8.08
C ASN A 185 -10.86 -2.60 7.83
N LEU A 186 -9.96 -2.86 8.78
CA LEU A 186 -8.87 -3.82 8.61
C LEU A 186 -8.58 -4.56 9.92
N LEU A 187 -8.36 -5.87 9.83
CA LEU A 187 -7.75 -6.66 10.89
C LEU A 187 -6.25 -6.78 10.62
N ILE A 188 -5.43 -6.48 11.61
CA ILE A 188 -3.97 -6.48 11.55
C ILE A 188 -3.45 -7.51 12.54
N TYR A 189 -2.82 -8.55 12.01
CA TYR A 189 -2.12 -9.56 12.79
C TYR A 189 -0.65 -9.15 12.91
N LEU A 190 -0.13 -9.09 14.12
CA LEU A 190 1.22 -8.58 14.39
C LEU A 190 2.34 -9.58 14.06
N GLN A 191 2.00 -10.69 13.39
CA GLN A 191 2.96 -11.66 12.89
C GLN A 191 3.70 -11.06 11.69
N PRO A 192 5.02 -10.83 11.77
CA PRO A 192 5.79 -10.32 10.63
C PRO A 192 5.65 -11.24 9.43
N GLN A 193 5.41 -10.65 8.26
CA GLN A 193 5.34 -11.36 6.99
C GLN A 193 6.51 -10.95 6.10
N THR A 194 7.07 -11.93 5.42
CA THR A 194 8.04 -11.71 4.33
C THR A 194 7.30 -11.55 3.01
N LEU A 195 7.91 -10.87 2.04
CA LEU A 195 7.34 -10.78 0.69
C LEU A 195 7.04 -12.18 0.10
N ALA A 196 7.93 -13.15 0.33
CA ALA A 196 7.75 -14.53 -0.13
C ALA A 196 6.49 -15.21 0.42
N GLN A 197 6.05 -14.85 1.63
CA GLN A 197 4.80 -15.37 2.21
C GLN A 197 3.55 -14.73 1.60
N LEU A 198 3.67 -13.55 0.99
CA LEU A 198 2.56 -12.84 0.33
C LEU A 198 2.38 -13.25 -1.12
N VAL A 199 3.45 -13.71 -1.76
CA VAL A 199 3.50 -14.11 -3.18
C VAL A 199 2.43 -15.16 -3.53
N PRO A 200 2.25 -16.27 -2.79
CA PRO A 200 1.24 -17.28 -3.14
C PRO A 200 -0.20 -16.75 -3.21
N SER A 201 -0.52 -15.74 -2.39
CA SER A 201 -1.82 -15.06 -2.36
C SER A 201 -2.05 -14.19 -3.60
N CYS A 202 -0.99 -13.75 -4.25
CA CYS A 202 -1.02 -12.89 -5.45
C CYS A 202 -0.78 -13.66 -6.75
N GLU A 203 -0.01 -14.75 -6.68
CA GLU A 203 0.33 -15.64 -7.78
C GLU A 203 -0.69 -16.74 -8.00
N ALA A 204 -1.66 -16.91 -7.10
CA ALA A 204 -2.78 -17.79 -7.34
C ALA A 204 -3.28 -17.49 -8.76
N PRO A 205 -3.21 -18.45 -9.69
CA PRO A 205 -3.72 -18.20 -11.02
C PRO A 205 -5.20 -17.82 -10.87
N ALA A 206 -5.84 -17.42 -11.96
CA ALA A 206 -7.23 -17.79 -12.09
C ALA A 206 -7.33 -19.33 -11.96
N ARG A 207 -7.21 -19.87 -10.73
CA ARG A 207 -7.41 -21.28 -10.40
C ARG A 207 -8.82 -21.55 -10.85
N ASP A 208 -8.90 -22.58 -11.68
CA ASP A 208 -10.05 -23.07 -12.41
C ASP A 208 -11.35 -22.32 -12.09
N ALA A 209 -11.81 -21.51 -13.06
CA ALA A 209 -13.07 -20.79 -12.99
C ALA A 209 -14.28 -21.72 -12.72
N SER A 210 -14.09 -23.04 -12.79
CA SER A 210 -15.07 -24.07 -12.47
C SER A 210 -15.29 -24.33 -10.97
N SER A 211 -14.31 -24.05 -10.08
CA SER A 211 -14.37 -24.48 -8.67
C SER A 211 -14.72 -23.36 -7.68
N ARG A 212 -14.87 -22.12 -8.17
CA ARG A 212 -15.53 -21.03 -7.43
C ARG A 212 -17.01 -20.99 -7.86
N PRO A 213 -17.97 -20.64 -6.98
CA PRO A 213 -19.21 -20.05 -7.49
C PRO A 213 -18.78 -18.93 -8.45
N PRO A 214 -19.33 -18.85 -9.67
CA PRO A 214 -18.79 -18.00 -10.71
C PRO A 214 -18.52 -16.63 -10.08
N LEU A 215 -17.23 -16.24 -10.07
CA LEU A 215 -16.92 -14.84 -9.85
C LEU A 215 -17.85 -14.11 -10.82
N PRO A 216 -18.57 -13.04 -10.38
CA PRO A 216 -19.26 -12.19 -11.33
C PRO A 216 -18.24 -11.96 -12.43
N THR A 217 -18.61 -12.38 -13.64
CA THR A 217 -17.77 -12.45 -14.83
C THR A 217 -16.79 -11.28 -14.85
N ALA A 218 -15.61 -11.37 -15.47
CA ALA A 218 -14.72 -10.20 -15.58
C ALA A 218 -15.41 -8.92 -16.14
N SER A 219 -16.62 -9.05 -16.72
CA SER A 219 -17.59 -7.97 -17.01
C SER A 219 -18.33 -7.35 -15.80
N GLY A 220 -18.12 -7.82 -14.57
CA GLY A 220 -18.80 -7.41 -13.34
C GLY A 220 -17.87 -6.72 -12.33
N ARG A 221 -16.56 -7.01 -12.35
CA ARG A 221 -15.57 -6.16 -11.67
C ARG A 221 -15.31 -4.96 -12.58
N ARG A 222 -15.44 -3.76 -12.04
CA ARG A 222 -15.20 -2.53 -12.79
C ARG A 222 -13.74 -2.11 -12.61
N PRO A 223 -13.09 -1.54 -13.65
CA PRO A 223 -11.80 -0.86 -13.46
C PRO A 223 -11.97 0.14 -12.33
N THR A 224 -11.18 -0.04 -11.27
CA THR A 224 -11.26 0.81 -10.10
C THR A 224 -10.00 1.65 -10.07
N PHE A 225 -10.19 2.97 -10.03
CA PHE A 225 -9.14 3.93 -9.76
C PHE A 225 -9.53 4.69 -8.51
N TRP A 226 -8.66 4.65 -7.51
CA TRP A 226 -8.72 5.59 -6.40
C TRP A 226 -7.68 6.66 -6.64
N LEU A 227 -8.18 7.88 -6.85
CA LEU A 227 -7.37 9.09 -6.84
C LEU A 227 -7.60 9.80 -5.50
N PRO A 228 -6.55 10.29 -4.86
CA PRO A 228 -6.59 10.88 -3.51
C PRO A 228 -7.28 12.25 -3.45
N TRP A 229 -7.62 12.85 -4.60
CA TRP A 229 -8.24 14.18 -4.71
C TRP A 229 -9.73 14.13 -5.09
N GLY A 230 -10.39 13.00 -4.85
CA GLY A 230 -11.83 12.87 -5.06
C GLY A 230 -12.22 12.43 -6.48
N HIS A 231 -13.25 11.59 -6.49
CA HIS A 231 -13.94 10.97 -7.63
C HIS A 231 -13.20 9.87 -8.41
N GLN A 232 -13.80 8.67 -8.37
CA GLN A 232 -13.60 7.60 -9.33
C GLN A 232 -13.67 8.15 -10.76
N ARG A 233 -12.53 8.26 -11.45
CA ARG A 233 -12.57 8.48 -12.90
C ARG A 233 -12.81 7.15 -13.59
N ARG A 234 -14.01 7.02 -14.16
CA ARG A 234 -14.39 5.92 -15.05
C ARG A 234 -13.63 6.09 -16.36
N THR A 235 -12.68 5.22 -16.65
CA THR A 235 -12.13 5.09 -18.00
C THR A 235 -12.36 3.66 -18.49
N THR A 236 -13.08 3.55 -19.60
CA THR A 236 -13.24 2.29 -20.33
C THR A 236 -11.91 1.93 -20.96
N CYS A 237 -11.39 0.74 -20.62
CA CYS A 237 -10.26 0.17 -21.34
C CYS A 237 -10.74 -0.24 -22.74
N GLU A 238 -10.53 0.61 -23.75
CA GLU A 238 -10.71 0.22 -25.14
C GLU A 238 -9.61 -0.76 -25.52
N ARG A 239 -9.96 -2.04 -25.68
CA ARG A 239 -9.14 -2.99 -26.44
C ARG A 239 -9.04 -2.47 -27.87
N ARG A 240 -7.88 -1.91 -28.25
CA ARG A 240 -7.52 -1.86 -29.67
C ARG A 240 -7.34 -3.29 -30.16
N ARG A 241 -8.36 -3.82 -30.85
CA ARG A 241 -8.18 -5.02 -31.69
C ARG A 241 -7.34 -4.59 -32.88
N SER A 242 -6.12 -5.11 -32.99
CA SER A 242 -5.39 -5.12 -34.26
C SER A 242 -6.15 -6.05 -35.20
N THR A 243 -6.86 -5.48 -36.17
CA THR A 243 -7.40 -6.25 -37.29
C THR A 243 -6.24 -6.59 -38.21
N GLN A 244 -5.72 -7.81 -38.06
CA GLN A 244 -4.83 -8.42 -39.04
C GLN A 244 -5.69 -8.74 -40.28
N ARG A 245 -5.61 -7.90 -41.32
CA ARG A 245 -6.24 -8.18 -42.62
C ARG A 245 -5.51 -9.37 -43.24
N SER A 246 -6.20 -10.50 -43.34
CA SER A 246 -5.87 -11.58 -44.26
C SER A 246 -6.95 -11.64 -45.35
N SER A 247 -6.51 -11.58 -46.59
CA SER A 247 -7.19 -12.02 -47.83
C SER A 247 -6.21 -11.62 -48.94
N GLY A 248 -5.71 -12.52 -49.77
CA GLY A 248 -6.30 -13.76 -50.27
C GLY A 248 -6.19 -13.64 -51.79
N ALA A 249 -5.29 -14.41 -52.39
CA ALA A 249 -5.03 -14.43 -53.82
C ALA A 249 -6.29 -14.87 -54.60
N SER A 250 -6.50 -14.30 -55.78
CA SER A 250 -7.38 -14.86 -56.81
C SER A 250 -6.84 -14.50 -58.19
N SER A 251 -6.52 -15.55 -58.93
CA SER A 251 -6.05 -15.60 -60.31
C SER A 251 -7.08 -15.08 -61.30
N THR A 252 -6.61 -14.38 -62.34
CA THR A 252 -7.41 -13.96 -63.50
C THR A 252 -7.02 -14.83 -64.70
N SER A 253 -8.01 -15.45 -65.36
CA SER A 253 -7.91 -15.84 -66.77
C SER A 253 -9.21 -15.48 -67.48
N CYS A 254 -9.10 -14.57 -68.45
CA CYS A 254 -9.75 -14.58 -69.76
C CYS A 254 -8.88 -13.71 -70.66
#